data_AF-I4Z0W6-F1
#
_entry.id   AF-I4Z0W6-F1
#
_cell.length_a   1.000
_cell.length_b   1.000
_cell.length_c   1.000
_cell.angle_alpha   90.00
_cell.angle_beta   90.00
_cell.angle_gamma   90.00
#
_symmetry.space_group_name_H-M   'P 1'
#
loop_
_entity.id
_entity.type
_entity.pdbx_description
1 polymer ?
#
loop_
_entity_poly.entity_id
_entity_poly.type
_entity_poly.pdbx_seq_one_letter_code
_entity_poly.pdbx_strand_id
1 'polypeptide(L)'
;MIAQSSSRTLFFFEKPSAMRQLQRFFKSPSTVCVSAEGHLLAAEEPGNVRDEWKSWRLDTLPIVLDRIPVTYGTNRSGQSHKPKIEAIKQALQGVERVIIATDPGREGSMIAWEVLEHLGYRGRVDRLKLGALDEVSIRRAFAAMAKEPDSGERDYAAYLEALCRQYEDYHLGLNGTRAISLRLRPPAFRQPWRFGGVQTPTLAILADLEKRIRDFVPQDYFKIALTVATDGRAEITLWHAPKDKILDKQVAETIQQAAASWSGPLGVEQKDVRRAPPRLFSKDTLARRCAKRFGWDPQHTAKLAQELYDQGYLTYPRTESEHLPESQTGDASAVIASVVGRLTDLASLVPAASNLVFRKGNKGHYVKDPGEHHAIVPLRKVPQPGSISGEHLRLWELVAKSFLAAHLADGIDARTTVAVQVPTQLGPKRFSVSGSVIKSPGWRAVYGAEADEENEAVPGKAKPDEEPTTGRLPLIRDNEPGKATNARIETAKTEPPRRITRGELPVVMGRLVDQVEDPKLKAALENPANPNEPKGLGTAATRDTILPKLHKSQYVELLKGNTRSWNS
;
A
#
# COMPACT_ATOMS: atom_id res chain seq x y z
N MET A 1 -17.30 -58.46 -1.06
CA MET A 1 -17.78 -57.35 -1.91
C MET A 1 -17.33 -56.04 -1.29
N ILE A 2 -16.43 -55.36 -2.01
CA ILE A 2 -16.04 -53.94 -1.96
C ILE A 2 -15.80 -53.37 -0.55
N ALA A 3 -14.55 -53.50 -0.08
CA ALA A 3 -14.00 -52.53 0.85
C ALA A 3 -14.14 -51.14 0.20
N GLN A 4 -14.90 -50.24 0.84
CA GLN A 4 -14.90 -48.83 0.45
C GLN A 4 -13.45 -48.33 0.58
N SER A 5 -12.76 -48.25 -0.56
CA SER A 5 -11.51 -47.51 -0.67
C SER A 5 -11.78 -46.10 -0.16
N SER A 6 -11.29 -45.78 1.04
CA SER A 6 -11.42 -44.43 1.58
C SER A 6 -10.64 -43.50 0.64
N SER A 7 -11.33 -42.69 -0.17
CA SER A 7 -10.67 -41.82 -1.15
C SER A 7 -9.60 -40.97 -0.44
N ARG A 8 -8.33 -41.13 -0.82
CA ARG A 8 -7.26 -40.33 -0.21
C ARG A 8 -7.33 -38.91 -0.73
N THR A 9 -7.27 -37.95 0.19
CA THR A 9 -7.23 -36.52 -0.13
C THR A 9 -5.86 -35.97 0.28
N LEU A 10 -5.21 -35.26 -0.64
CA LEU A 10 -3.95 -34.57 -0.38
C LEU A 10 -4.19 -33.07 -0.23
N PHE A 11 -3.66 -32.47 0.82
CA PHE A 11 -3.58 -31.02 0.99
C PHE A 11 -2.20 -30.52 0.57
N PHE A 12 -2.17 -29.58 -0.36
CA PHE A 12 -0.95 -29.00 -0.91
C PHE A 12 -0.73 -27.61 -0.32
N PHE A 13 0.30 -27.44 0.50
CA PHE A 13 0.62 -26.18 1.16
C PHE A 13 1.81 -25.46 0.53
N GLU A 14 1.87 -24.15 0.68
CA GLU A 14 3.06 -23.39 0.30
C GLU A 14 4.18 -23.60 1.31
N LYS A 15 3.87 -23.62 2.61
CA LYS A 15 4.88 -23.60 3.69
C LYS A 15 4.61 -24.65 4.76
N PRO A 16 5.67 -25.21 5.40
CA PRO A 16 5.52 -26.15 6.51
C PRO A 16 4.81 -25.56 7.74
N SER A 17 4.93 -24.26 7.98
CA SER A 17 4.26 -23.57 9.11
C SER A 17 2.73 -23.66 8.98
N ALA A 18 2.19 -23.25 7.83
CA ALA A 18 0.77 -23.33 7.51
C ALA A 18 0.27 -24.79 7.54
N MET A 19 1.04 -25.71 6.95
CA MET A 19 0.75 -27.15 6.98
C MET A 19 0.59 -27.67 8.42
N ARG A 20 1.56 -27.38 9.30
CA ARG A 20 1.51 -27.83 10.71
C ARG A 20 0.33 -27.25 11.48
N GLN A 21 -0.10 -26.04 11.16
CA GLN A 21 -1.28 -25.46 11.80
C GLN A 21 -2.57 -26.14 11.34
N LEU A 22 -2.75 -26.33 10.04
CA LEU A 22 -3.96 -26.96 9.51
C LEU A 22 -4.03 -28.46 9.81
N GLN A 23 -2.88 -29.15 9.87
CA GLN A 23 -2.80 -30.57 10.23
C GLN A 23 -3.47 -30.88 11.58
N ARG A 24 -3.50 -29.93 12.52
CA ARG A 24 -4.18 -30.10 13.82
C ARG A 24 -5.70 -30.26 13.70
N PHE A 25 -6.29 -29.82 12.60
CA PHE A 25 -7.72 -29.93 12.33
C PHE A 25 -8.09 -31.22 11.59
N PHE A 26 -7.13 -31.91 10.98
CA PHE A 26 -7.36 -33.16 10.26
C PHE A 26 -7.27 -34.35 11.21
N LYS A 27 -8.38 -35.09 11.35
CA LYS A 27 -8.46 -36.32 12.17
C LYS A 27 -8.51 -37.60 11.33
N SER A 28 -8.61 -37.49 10.00
CA SER A 28 -8.79 -38.65 9.13
C SER A 28 -7.46 -39.26 8.70
N PRO A 29 -7.28 -40.60 8.83
CA PRO A 29 -6.10 -41.31 8.32
C PRO A 29 -5.99 -41.31 6.79
N SER A 30 -7.05 -40.90 6.06
CA SER A 30 -7.03 -40.75 4.59
C SER A 30 -6.49 -39.40 4.11
N THR A 31 -5.97 -38.56 5.02
CA THR A 31 -5.46 -37.22 4.70
C THR A 31 -3.94 -37.23 4.57
N VAL A 32 -3.43 -36.80 3.42
CA VAL A 32 -2.00 -36.57 3.17
C VAL A 32 -1.74 -35.07 3.12
N CYS A 33 -0.62 -34.59 3.64
CA CYS A 33 -0.24 -33.18 3.58
C CYS A 33 1.18 -33.05 3.05
N VAL A 34 1.39 -32.13 2.11
CA VAL A 34 2.72 -31.80 1.58
C VAL A 34 2.91 -30.29 1.56
N SER A 35 4.16 -29.83 1.58
CA SER A 35 4.50 -28.41 1.42
C SER A 35 5.64 -28.20 0.44
N ALA A 36 5.50 -27.22 -0.47
CA ALA A 36 6.53 -26.91 -1.47
C ALA A 36 7.71 -26.08 -0.90
N GLU A 37 7.48 -25.16 0.02
CA GLU A 37 8.43 -24.10 0.44
C GLU A 37 8.79 -23.12 -0.69
N GLY A 38 7.78 -22.69 -1.45
CA GLY A 38 7.94 -21.83 -2.63
C GLY A 38 7.99 -22.63 -3.93
N HIS A 39 8.52 -22.02 -5.00
CA HIS A 39 8.64 -22.68 -6.30
C HIS A 39 9.67 -23.83 -6.25
N LEU A 40 9.25 -25.02 -6.70
CA LEU A 40 10.12 -26.20 -6.79
C LEU A 40 10.79 -26.34 -8.15
N LEU A 41 10.22 -25.68 -9.15
CA LEU A 41 10.67 -25.67 -10.53
C LEU A 41 11.15 -24.26 -10.86
N ALA A 42 12.02 -24.17 -11.88
CA ALA A 42 12.52 -22.92 -12.40
C ALA A 42 12.55 -22.99 -13.92
N ALA A 43 12.38 -21.84 -14.59
CA ALA A 43 12.60 -21.74 -16.02
C ALA A 43 14.05 -22.13 -16.36
N GLU A 44 14.22 -22.92 -17.42
CA GLU A 44 15.53 -23.34 -17.88
C GLU A 44 16.31 -22.18 -18.50
N GLU A 45 17.63 -22.18 -18.30
CA GLU A 45 18.51 -21.17 -18.88
C GLU A 45 18.62 -21.39 -20.40
N PRO A 46 18.61 -20.33 -21.24
CA PRO A 46 18.60 -20.49 -22.69
C PRO A 46 19.75 -21.34 -23.23
N GLY A 47 20.93 -21.24 -22.62
CA GLY A 47 22.10 -22.01 -23.02
C GLY A 47 21.97 -23.52 -22.80
N ASN A 48 21.07 -23.95 -21.90
CA ASN A 48 20.74 -25.37 -21.69
C ASN A 48 19.62 -25.85 -22.63
N VAL A 49 18.86 -24.91 -23.21
CA VAL A 49 17.84 -25.23 -24.23
C VAL A 49 18.48 -25.37 -25.61
N ARG A 50 19.35 -24.43 -26.00
CA ARG A 50 20.16 -24.49 -27.24
C ARG A 50 21.56 -23.96 -26.99
N ASP A 51 22.57 -24.70 -27.42
CA ASP A 51 23.98 -24.34 -27.22
C ASP A 51 24.35 -22.96 -27.81
N GLU A 52 23.75 -22.60 -28.95
CA GLU A 52 23.97 -21.32 -29.62
C GLU A 52 23.58 -20.10 -28.76
N TRP A 53 22.71 -20.28 -27.75
CA TRP A 53 22.24 -19.25 -26.82
C TRP A 53 23.10 -19.13 -25.54
N LYS A 54 24.15 -19.96 -25.39
CA LYS A 54 25.13 -19.84 -24.29
C LYS A 54 25.89 -18.51 -24.37
N SER A 55 26.40 -18.17 -25.55
CA SER A 55 27.07 -16.89 -25.79
C SER A 55 26.06 -15.79 -26.09
N TRP A 56 26.19 -14.64 -25.43
CA TRP A 56 25.33 -13.49 -25.65
C TRP A 56 25.77 -12.78 -26.93
N ARG A 57 24.91 -12.80 -27.96
CA ARG A 57 25.12 -12.12 -29.23
C ARG A 57 23.83 -11.42 -29.65
N LEU A 58 23.93 -10.32 -30.40
CA LEU A 58 22.75 -9.56 -30.83
C LEU A 58 21.97 -10.27 -31.95
N ASP A 59 22.67 -11.04 -32.79
CA ASP A 59 22.11 -11.81 -33.91
C ASP A 59 21.25 -13.00 -33.46
N THR A 60 21.37 -13.43 -32.19
CA THR A 60 20.53 -14.49 -31.60
C THR A 60 19.31 -13.96 -30.84
N LEU A 61 19.08 -12.64 -30.84
CA LEU A 61 17.93 -12.03 -30.18
C LEU A 61 16.84 -11.64 -31.20
N PRO A 62 15.55 -11.78 -30.86
CA PRO A 62 15.03 -12.26 -29.58
C PRO A 62 14.99 -13.80 -29.49
N ILE A 63 15.30 -14.33 -28.30
CA ILE A 63 15.03 -15.71 -27.90
C ILE A 63 13.54 -15.82 -27.55
N VAL A 64 12.81 -16.58 -28.36
CA VAL A 64 11.38 -16.84 -28.21
C VAL A 64 11.16 -18.35 -28.16
N LEU A 65 10.35 -18.78 -27.20
CA LEU A 65 9.99 -20.18 -26.96
C LEU A 65 8.50 -20.23 -26.71
N ASP A 66 7.77 -21.06 -27.47
CA ASP A 66 6.32 -21.24 -27.26
C ASP A 66 6.03 -21.90 -25.91
N ARG A 67 6.95 -22.74 -25.45
CA ARG A 67 6.93 -23.36 -24.13
C ARG A 67 8.31 -23.27 -23.50
N ILE A 68 8.39 -22.64 -22.33
CA ILE A 68 9.63 -22.53 -21.55
C ILE A 68 9.86 -23.87 -20.85
N PRO A 69 10.96 -24.58 -21.12
CA PRO A 69 11.33 -25.77 -20.37
C PRO A 69 11.57 -25.42 -18.91
N VAL A 70 11.24 -26.33 -18.02
CA VAL A 70 11.48 -26.17 -16.58
C VAL A 70 12.53 -27.17 -16.11
N THR A 71 13.31 -26.73 -15.13
CA THR A 71 14.30 -27.55 -14.42
C THR A 71 14.01 -27.54 -12.92
N TYR A 72 14.70 -28.39 -12.17
CA TYR A 72 14.57 -28.40 -10.71
C TYR A 72 15.19 -27.14 -10.12
N GLY A 73 14.37 -26.36 -9.40
CA GLY A 73 14.86 -25.20 -8.65
C GLY A 73 15.80 -25.60 -7.52
N THR A 74 16.38 -24.59 -6.88
CA THR A 74 17.25 -24.77 -5.70
C THR A 74 16.78 -23.92 -4.53
N ASN A 75 16.94 -24.44 -3.32
CA ASN A 75 16.72 -23.65 -2.11
C ASN A 75 17.80 -22.56 -1.93
N ARG A 76 17.66 -21.73 -0.89
CA ARG A 76 18.61 -20.64 -0.58
C ARG A 76 20.05 -21.13 -0.35
N SER A 77 20.23 -22.39 0.03
CA SER A 77 21.54 -23.03 0.24
C SER A 77 22.10 -23.69 -1.02
N GLY A 78 21.41 -23.55 -2.17
CA GLY A 78 21.81 -24.14 -3.46
C GLY A 78 21.45 -25.63 -3.62
N GLN A 79 20.72 -26.22 -2.68
CA GLN A 79 20.32 -27.64 -2.78
C GLN A 79 19.13 -27.78 -3.72
N SER A 80 19.18 -28.79 -4.60
CA SER A 80 18.10 -29.08 -5.56
C SER A 80 16.79 -29.44 -4.87
N HIS A 81 15.68 -28.99 -5.44
CA HIS A 81 14.32 -29.36 -5.06
C HIS A 81 13.85 -30.71 -5.59
N LYS A 82 14.66 -31.41 -6.40
CA LYS A 82 14.34 -32.73 -6.95
C LYS A 82 13.85 -33.74 -5.89
N PRO A 83 14.50 -33.93 -4.72
CA PRO A 83 14.03 -34.88 -3.72
C PRO A 83 12.63 -34.54 -3.18
N LYS A 84 12.30 -33.25 -3.12
CA LYS A 84 10.99 -32.79 -2.66
C LYS A 84 9.89 -33.04 -3.70
N ILE A 85 10.19 -32.83 -4.98
CA ILE A 85 9.27 -33.21 -6.07
C ILE A 85 9.02 -34.71 -6.08
N GLU A 86 10.05 -35.53 -5.91
CA GLU A 86 9.88 -36.99 -5.80
C GLU A 86 9.04 -37.38 -4.58
N ALA A 87 9.25 -36.73 -3.42
CA ALA A 87 8.42 -36.97 -2.24
C ALA A 87 6.93 -36.62 -2.48
N ILE A 88 6.66 -35.51 -3.18
CA ILE A 88 5.29 -35.13 -3.58
C ILE A 88 4.70 -36.14 -4.55
N LYS A 89 5.48 -36.61 -5.53
CA LYS A 89 5.08 -37.66 -6.47
C LYS A 89 4.67 -38.95 -5.77
N GLN A 90 5.44 -39.38 -4.76
CA GLN A 90 5.07 -40.54 -3.94
C GLN A 90 3.79 -40.27 -3.12
N ALA A 91 3.67 -39.07 -2.54
CA ALA A 91 2.49 -38.68 -1.77
C ALA A 91 1.20 -38.60 -2.60
N LEU A 92 1.30 -38.35 -3.91
CA LEU A 92 0.16 -38.32 -4.84
C LEU A 92 -0.33 -39.72 -5.25
N GLN A 93 0.39 -40.81 -4.93
CA GLN A 93 -0.04 -42.15 -5.31
C GLN A 93 -1.34 -42.56 -4.60
N GLY A 94 -2.35 -42.92 -5.40
CA GLY A 94 -3.68 -43.29 -4.91
C GLY A 94 -4.51 -42.12 -4.36
N VAL A 95 -4.10 -40.88 -4.65
CA VAL A 95 -4.85 -39.66 -4.28
C VAL A 95 -5.87 -39.33 -5.37
N GLU A 96 -7.15 -39.38 -5.03
CA GLU A 96 -8.25 -39.06 -5.96
C GLU A 96 -8.56 -37.55 -6.00
N ARG A 97 -8.17 -36.84 -4.92
CA ARG A 97 -8.46 -35.42 -4.74
C ARG A 97 -7.29 -34.66 -4.13
N VAL A 98 -6.92 -33.54 -4.75
CA VAL A 98 -5.97 -32.56 -4.21
C VAL A 98 -6.73 -31.30 -3.79
N ILE A 99 -6.48 -30.82 -2.58
CA ILE A 99 -6.95 -29.52 -2.10
C ILE A 99 -5.73 -28.59 -2.01
N ILE A 100 -5.70 -27.58 -2.87
CA ILE A 100 -4.63 -26.58 -2.85
C ILE A 100 -4.93 -25.58 -1.73
N ALA A 101 -4.02 -25.51 -0.76
CA ALA A 101 -4.06 -24.64 0.42
C ALA A 101 -2.80 -23.75 0.50
N THR A 102 -2.24 -23.37 -0.66
CA THR A 102 -1.21 -22.33 -0.78
C THR A 102 -1.82 -20.94 -0.51
N ASP A 103 -0.98 -19.91 -0.39
CA ASP A 103 -1.46 -18.54 -0.20
C ASP A 103 -2.52 -18.18 -1.26
N PRO A 104 -3.62 -17.47 -0.91
CA PRO A 104 -4.62 -17.06 -1.90
C PRO A 104 -3.96 -16.14 -2.95
N GLY A 105 -4.44 -16.17 -4.20
CA GLY A 105 -3.86 -15.40 -5.29
C GLY A 105 -3.00 -16.23 -6.26
N ARG A 106 -2.72 -15.63 -7.42
CA ARG A 106 -2.15 -16.31 -8.59
C ARG A 106 -0.79 -16.99 -8.35
N GLU A 107 0.08 -16.39 -7.53
CA GLU A 107 1.40 -16.96 -7.20
C GLU A 107 1.27 -18.25 -6.40
N GLY A 108 0.36 -18.28 -5.43
CA GLY A 108 0.07 -19.50 -4.68
C GLY A 108 -0.52 -20.58 -5.56
N SER A 109 -1.40 -20.23 -6.49
CA SER A 109 -1.94 -21.17 -7.50
C SER A 109 -0.80 -21.74 -8.36
N MET A 110 0.13 -20.90 -8.81
CA MET A 110 1.30 -21.32 -9.59
C MET A 110 2.19 -22.32 -8.85
N ILE A 111 2.52 -22.07 -7.58
CA ILE A 111 3.37 -22.97 -6.77
C ILE A 111 2.83 -24.40 -6.74
N ALA A 112 1.51 -24.57 -6.66
CA ALA A 112 0.88 -25.88 -6.63
C ALA A 112 0.68 -26.46 -8.04
N TRP A 113 0.06 -25.72 -8.95
CA TRP A 113 -0.28 -26.20 -10.29
C TRP A 113 0.93 -26.53 -11.14
N GLU A 114 2.02 -25.75 -11.05
CA GLU A 114 3.25 -26.04 -11.78
C GLU A 114 3.81 -27.43 -11.43
N VAL A 115 3.73 -27.82 -10.14
CA VAL A 115 4.14 -29.15 -9.67
C VAL A 115 3.15 -30.23 -10.11
N LEU A 116 1.84 -29.97 -10.00
CA LEU A 116 0.81 -30.93 -10.41
C LEU A 116 0.85 -31.22 -11.92
N GLU A 117 1.06 -30.19 -12.74
CA GLU A 117 1.22 -30.33 -14.19
C GLU A 117 2.52 -31.04 -14.56
N HIS A 118 3.63 -30.70 -13.91
CA HIS A 118 4.91 -31.37 -14.11
C HIS A 118 4.85 -32.86 -13.77
N LEU A 119 4.08 -33.23 -12.73
CA LEU A 119 3.88 -34.62 -12.32
C LEU A 119 2.73 -35.32 -13.06
N GLY A 120 2.01 -34.63 -13.94
CA GLY A 120 0.91 -35.20 -14.73
C GLY A 120 -0.30 -35.62 -13.90
N TYR A 121 -0.60 -34.93 -12.79
CA TYR A 121 -1.79 -35.23 -11.98
C TYR A 121 -3.07 -34.89 -12.75
N ARG A 122 -4.06 -35.79 -12.72
CA ARG A 122 -5.35 -35.66 -13.45
C ARG A 122 -6.59 -35.94 -12.58
N GLY A 123 -6.40 -36.11 -11.27
CA GLY A 123 -7.52 -36.26 -10.34
C GLY A 123 -8.22 -34.93 -10.04
N ARG A 124 -9.21 -34.95 -9.15
CA ARG A 124 -9.97 -33.74 -8.80
C ARG A 124 -9.09 -32.76 -8.05
N VAL A 125 -9.17 -31.46 -8.39
CA VAL A 125 -8.50 -30.39 -7.66
C VAL A 125 -9.55 -29.41 -7.12
N ASP A 126 -9.41 -28.99 -5.87
CA ASP A 126 -10.19 -27.89 -5.28
C ASP A 126 -9.26 -26.86 -4.63
N ARG A 127 -9.77 -25.65 -4.41
CA ARG A 127 -9.01 -24.53 -3.86
C ARG A 127 -9.54 -24.12 -2.49
N LEU A 128 -8.67 -24.19 -1.48
CA LEU A 128 -8.92 -23.69 -0.13
C LEU A 128 -8.25 -22.32 0.08
N LYS A 129 -9.04 -21.24 0.00
CA LYS A 129 -8.54 -19.86 0.19
C LYS A 129 -8.51 -19.49 1.67
N LEU A 130 -7.31 -19.42 2.26
CA LEU A 130 -7.12 -19.06 3.66
C LEU A 130 -6.77 -17.57 3.82
N GLY A 131 -7.66 -16.78 4.42
CA GLY A 131 -7.38 -15.36 4.76
C GLY A 131 -6.59 -15.18 6.07
N ALA A 132 -6.65 -16.19 6.94
CA ALA A 132 -5.96 -16.27 8.23
C ALA A 132 -5.91 -17.73 8.69
N LEU A 133 -4.98 -18.03 9.60
CA LEU A 133 -4.73 -19.38 10.12
C LEU A 133 -5.41 -19.65 11.47
N ASP A 134 -6.39 -18.82 11.87
CA ASP A 134 -7.22 -19.07 13.04
C ASP A 134 -8.42 -19.98 12.72
N GLU A 135 -9.00 -20.59 13.77
CA GLU A 135 -10.09 -21.56 13.62
C GLU A 135 -11.33 -21.00 12.90
N VAL A 136 -11.70 -19.74 13.16
CA VAL A 136 -12.90 -19.13 12.55
C VAL A 136 -12.69 -18.98 11.05
N SER A 137 -11.53 -18.48 10.66
CA SER A 137 -11.16 -18.29 9.25
C SER A 137 -11.02 -19.61 8.50
N ILE A 138 -10.43 -20.63 9.12
CA ILE A 138 -10.31 -21.97 8.53
C ILE A 138 -11.69 -22.58 8.29
N ARG A 139 -12.59 -22.56 9.28
CA ARG A 139 -13.96 -23.09 9.13
C ARG A 139 -14.72 -22.37 8.02
N ARG A 140 -14.59 -21.05 7.94
CA ARG A 140 -15.19 -20.25 6.86
C ARG A 140 -14.65 -20.65 5.48
N ALA A 141 -13.35 -20.86 5.36
CA ALA A 141 -12.71 -21.28 4.10
C ALA A 141 -13.24 -22.63 3.61
N PHE A 142 -13.37 -23.63 4.50
CA PHE A 142 -13.96 -24.92 4.14
C PHE A 142 -15.44 -24.81 3.75
N ALA A 143 -16.22 -24.00 4.47
CA ALA A 143 -17.63 -23.77 4.14
C ALA A 143 -17.81 -23.04 2.80
N ALA A 144 -16.90 -22.13 2.45
CA ALA A 144 -16.89 -21.47 1.14
C ALA A 144 -16.51 -22.43 0.02
N MET A 145 -15.41 -23.18 0.17
CA MET A 145 -14.98 -24.20 -0.80
C MET A 145 -16.07 -25.24 -1.06
N ALA A 146 -16.80 -25.68 -0.04
CA ALA A 146 -17.90 -26.63 -0.19
C ALA A 146 -19.06 -26.11 -1.06
N LYS A 147 -19.20 -24.78 -1.19
CA LYS A 147 -20.21 -24.11 -2.04
C LYS A 147 -19.69 -23.79 -3.45
N GLU A 148 -18.41 -24.06 -3.73
CA GLU A 148 -17.74 -23.77 -4.99
C GLU A 148 -17.20 -25.07 -5.61
N PRO A 149 -18.06 -25.88 -6.26
CA PRO A 149 -17.63 -27.14 -6.87
C PRO A 149 -16.54 -26.96 -7.94
N ASP A 150 -16.52 -25.82 -8.62
CA ASP A 150 -15.57 -25.48 -9.69
C ASP A 150 -14.36 -24.68 -9.19
N SER A 151 -14.10 -24.70 -7.87
CA SER A 151 -13.01 -23.91 -7.26
C SER A 151 -11.64 -24.22 -7.86
N GLY A 152 -11.39 -25.48 -8.26
CA GLY A 152 -10.16 -25.91 -8.93
C GLY A 152 -9.98 -25.31 -10.33
N GLU A 153 -11.02 -25.25 -11.15
CA GLU A 153 -10.94 -24.69 -12.51
C GLU A 153 -10.65 -23.19 -12.49
N ARG A 154 -11.28 -22.46 -11.56
CA ARG A 154 -10.98 -21.03 -11.36
C ARG A 154 -9.54 -20.82 -10.88
N ASP A 155 -9.05 -21.69 -9.99
CA ASP A 155 -7.66 -21.63 -9.53
C ASP A 155 -6.67 -21.98 -10.65
N TYR A 156 -7.05 -22.88 -11.56
CA TYR A 156 -6.27 -23.17 -12.77
C TYR A 156 -6.16 -21.95 -13.69
N ALA A 157 -7.24 -21.19 -13.88
CA ALA A 157 -7.20 -19.95 -14.64
C ALA A 157 -6.23 -18.93 -14.00
N ALA A 158 -6.21 -18.82 -12.66
CA ALA A 158 -5.24 -18.00 -11.94
C ALA A 158 -3.79 -18.50 -12.12
N TYR A 159 -3.58 -19.82 -12.17
CA TYR A 159 -2.29 -20.39 -12.55
C TYR A 159 -1.88 -20.01 -13.98
N LEU A 160 -2.78 -20.11 -14.97
CA LEU A 160 -2.48 -19.73 -16.35
C LEU A 160 -2.12 -18.24 -16.46
N GLU A 161 -2.78 -17.38 -15.68
CA GLU A 161 -2.41 -15.96 -15.59
C GLU A 161 -0.98 -15.78 -15.03
N ALA A 162 -0.64 -16.45 -13.94
CA ALA A 162 0.71 -16.41 -13.37
C ALA A 162 1.76 -16.97 -14.34
N LEU A 163 1.44 -18.06 -15.06
CA LEU A 163 2.31 -18.66 -16.07
C LEU A 163 2.54 -17.69 -17.24
N CYS A 164 1.49 -17.03 -17.74
CA CYS A 164 1.61 -16.01 -18.79
C CYS A 164 2.54 -14.88 -18.34
N ARG A 165 2.42 -14.42 -17.10
CA ARG A 165 3.32 -13.42 -16.52
C ARG A 165 4.76 -13.91 -16.43
N GLN A 166 5.00 -15.15 -16.01
CA GLN A 166 6.34 -15.73 -15.98
C GLN A 166 6.96 -15.78 -17.39
N TYR A 167 6.16 -16.09 -18.42
CA TYR A 167 6.59 -16.11 -19.81
C TYR A 167 6.92 -14.70 -20.31
N GLU A 168 6.08 -13.72 -20.00
CA GLU A 168 6.34 -12.32 -20.30
C GLU A 168 7.65 -11.85 -19.64
N ASP A 169 7.80 -12.07 -18.33
CA ASP A 169 8.99 -11.70 -17.58
C ASP A 169 10.24 -12.42 -18.10
N TYR A 170 10.14 -13.69 -18.51
CA TYR A 170 11.24 -14.43 -19.12
C TYR A 170 11.63 -13.82 -20.47
N HIS A 171 10.70 -13.69 -21.41
CA HIS A 171 11.03 -13.18 -22.75
C HIS A 171 11.45 -11.72 -22.71
N LEU A 172 10.71 -10.85 -22.03
CA LEU A 172 11.02 -9.42 -21.94
C LEU A 172 12.33 -9.20 -21.17
N GLY A 173 12.45 -9.82 -19.99
CA GLY A 173 13.58 -9.63 -19.10
C GLY A 173 14.88 -10.20 -19.67
N LEU A 174 14.85 -11.43 -20.19
CA LEU A 174 16.02 -12.08 -20.80
C LEU A 174 16.49 -11.31 -22.03
N ASN A 175 15.61 -11.08 -23.00
CA ASN A 175 15.99 -10.44 -24.26
C ASN A 175 16.43 -9.00 -24.04
N GLY A 176 15.67 -8.25 -23.24
CA GLY A 176 16.00 -6.87 -22.90
C GLY A 176 17.35 -6.78 -22.19
N THR A 177 17.58 -7.61 -21.17
CA THR A 177 18.83 -7.62 -20.40
C THR A 177 20.03 -7.94 -21.30
N ARG A 178 19.92 -8.95 -22.18
CA ARG A 178 20.98 -9.30 -23.13
C ARG A 178 21.22 -8.15 -24.12
N ALA A 179 20.16 -7.62 -24.73
CA ALA A 179 20.25 -6.54 -25.72
C ALA A 179 20.90 -5.27 -25.15
N ILE A 180 20.43 -4.77 -23.99
CA ILE A 180 20.99 -3.56 -23.40
C ILE A 180 22.42 -3.80 -22.87
N SER A 181 22.72 -4.99 -22.36
CA SER A 181 24.07 -5.32 -21.90
C SER A 181 25.07 -5.40 -23.05
N LEU A 182 24.64 -5.85 -24.23
CA LEU A 182 25.50 -5.89 -25.42
C LEU A 182 25.67 -4.52 -26.09
N ARG A 183 24.63 -3.67 -26.07
CA ARG A 183 24.62 -2.37 -26.75
C ARG A 183 25.15 -1.21 -25.91
N LEU A 184 24.79 -1.17 -24.62
CA LEU A 184 24.91 0.05 -23.79
C LEU A 184 25.88 -0.10 -22.62
N ARG A 185 26.27 -1.33 -22.25
CA ARG A 185 27.08 -1.55 -21.05
C ARG A 185 28.47 -0.91 -21.20
N PRO A 186 28.82 0.09 -20.37
CA PRO A 186 30.15 0.68 -20.41
C PRO A 186 31.21 -0.35 -20.00
N PRO A 187 32.44 -0.31 -20.54
CA PRO A 187 33.51 -1.26 -20.20
C PRO A 187 33.83 -1.36 -18.70
N ALA A 188 33.61 -0.27 -17.94
CA ALA A 188 33.81 -0.22 -16.50
C ALA A 188 32.81 -1.08 -15.71
N PHE A 189 31.64 -1.42 -16.27
CA PHE A 189 30.62 -2.21 -15.59
C PHE A 189 30.67 -3.67 -16.04
N ARG A 190 31.16 -4.54 -15.16
CA ARG A 190 31.26 -5.98 -15.45
C ARG A 190 29.93 -6.73 -15.35
N GLN A 191 28.98 -6.22 -14.57
CA GLN A 191 27.68 -6.86 -14.35
C GLN A 191 26.71 -6.60 -15.52
N PRO A 192 25.79 -7.54 -15.85
CA PRO A 192 24.73 -7.28 -16.82
C PRO A 192 23.82 -6.14 -16.38
N TRP A 193 23.41 -5.31 -17.35
CA TRP A 193 22.41 -4.28 -17.14
C TRP A 193 21.03 -4.92 -17.19
N ARG A 194 20.30 -4.87 -16.07
CA ARG A 194 19.04 -5.58 -15.89
C ARG A 194 17.89 -4.78 -16.51
N PHE A 195 17.12 -5.45 -17.36
CA PHE A 195 15.90 -4.94 -17.95
C PHE A 195 14.70 -5.77 -17.48
N GLY A 196 13.55 -5.14 -17.26
CA GLY A 196 12.32 -5.87 -16.97
C GLY A 196 11.10 -4.97 -16.82
N GLY A 197 9.91 -5.56 -16.98
CA GLY A 197 8.62 -4.86 -17.03
C GLY A 197 8.24 -4.10 -15.76
N VAL A 198 8.88 -4.38 -14.62
CA VAL A 198 8.65 -3.66 -13.35
C VAL A 198 9.83 -2.77 -13.01
N GLN A 199 11.05 -3.33 -12.97
CA GLN A 199 12.24 -2.60 -12.53
C GLN A 199 12.56 -1.39 -13.44
N THR A 200 12.44 -1.56 -14.76
CA THR A 200 12.80 -0.50 -15.72
C THR A 200 11.80 0.67 -15.67
N PRO A 201 10.47 0.45 -15.70
CA PRO A 201 9.53 1.56 -15.50
C PRO A 201 9.65 2.25 -14.15
N THR A 202 9.93 1.51 -13.06
CA THR A 202 10.20 2.14 -11.75
C THR A 202 11.43 3.05 -11.80
N LEU A 203 12.51 2.62 -12.47
CA LEU A 203 13.69 3.47 -12.67
C LEU A 203 13.35 4.71 -13.50
N ALA A 204 12.55 4.56 -14.56
CA ALA A 204 12.13 5.69 -15.40
C ALA A 204 11.35 6.74 -14.60
N ILE A 205 10.40 6.33 -13.74
CA ILE A 205 9.65 7.24 -12.86
C ILE A 205 10.59 8.04 -11.94
N LEU A 206 11.61 7.37 -11.37
CA LEU A 206 12.60 8.03 -10.52
C LEU A 206 13.51 8.97 -11.32
N ALA A 207 13.93 8.58 -12.51
CA ALA A 207 14.76 9.39 -13.40
C ALA A 207 14.02 10.64 -13.89
N ASP A 208 12.74 10.51 -14.25
CA ASP A 208 11.89 11.62 -14.68
C ASP A 208 11.63 12.60 -13.52
N LEU A 209 11.40 12.08 -12.31
CA LEU A 209 11.33 12.91 -11.11
C LEU A 209 12.65 13.67 -10.87
N GLU A 210 13.79 13.00 -10.96
CA GLU A 210 15.10 13.63 -10.77
C GLU A 210 15.41 14.66 -11.87
N LYS A 211 15.00 14.40 -13.11
CA LYS A 211 15.07 15.39 -14.20
C LYS A 211 14.21 16.61 -13.89
N ARG A 212 12.95 16.42 -13.47
CA ARG A 212 12.08 17.54 -13.05
C ARG A 212 12.67 18.35 -11.89
N ILE A 213 13.35 17.71 -10.95
CA ILE A 213 14.01 18.39 -9.82
C ILE A 213 15.21 19.21 -10.31
N ARG A 214 16.06 18.63 -11.16
CA ARG A 214 17.28 19.31 -11.68
C ARG A 214 16.96 20.44 -12.63
N ASP A 215 15.94 20.27 -13.47
CA ASP A 215 15.52 21.27 -14.45
C ASP A 215 14.60 22.34 -13.82
N PHE A 216 14.24 22.20 -12.54
CA PHE A 216 13.34 23.13 -11.87
C PHE A 216 14.01 24.47 -11.63
N VAL A 217 13.42 25.53 -12.19
CA VAL A 217 13.82 26.91 -11.92
C VAL A 217 12.82 27.52 -10.93
N PRO A 218 13.22 27.82 -9.68
CA PRO A 218 12.33 28.47 -8.71
C PRO A 218 11.81 29.80 -9.26
N GLN A 219 10.50 30.00 -9.16
CA GLN A 219 9.85 31.25 -9.50
C GLN A 219 9.37 31.94 -8.22
N ASP A 220 9.60 33.24 -8.15
CA ASP A 220 9.00 34.07 -7.11
C ASP A 220 7.49 34.16 -7.35
N TYR A 221 6.74 34.12 -6.26
CA TYR A 221 5.32 34.41 -6.25
C TYR A 221 4.97 35.17 -4.96
N PHE A 222 3.90 35.93 -5.04
CA PHE A 222 3.55 36.92 -4.03
C PHE A 222 2.32 36.48 -3.26
N LYS A 223 2.46 36.38 -1.94
CA LYS A 223 1.35 36.22 -1.00
C LYS A 223 1.02 37.58 -0.41
N ILE A 224 -0.27 37.84 -0.18
CA ILE A 224 -0.71 39.13 0.35
C ILE A 224 -1.43 38.87 1.66
N ALA A 225 -0.93 39.49 2.72
CA ALA A 225 -1.48 39.43 4.06
C ALA A 225 -2.13 40.77 4.39
N LEU A 226 -3.36 40.72 4.89
CA LEU A 226 -4.14 41.85 5.39
C LEU A 226 -4.36 41.64 6.89
N THR A 227 -3.78 42.51 7.71
CA THR A 227 -4.02 42.54 9.15
C THR A 227 -5.15 43.52 9.45
N VAL A 228 -6.18 43.03 10.15
CA VAL A 228 -7.39 43.76 10.51
C VAL A 228 -7.51 43.82 12.02
N ALA A 229 -7.71 45.02 12.56
CA ALA A 229 -8.14 45.20 13.94
C ALA A 229 -9.66 45.39 13.98
N THR A 230 -10.30 44.78 14.97
CA THR A 230 -11.73 44.94 15.23
C THR A 230 -11.98 45.87 16.41
N ASP A 231 -13.17 46.46 16.49
CA ASP A 231 -13.57 47.30 17.62
C ASP A 231 -13.55 46.53 18.96
N GLY A 232 -13.69 45.20 18.91
CA GLY A 232 -13.53 44.28 20.03
C GLY A 232 -12.09 44.06 20.51
N ARG A 233 -11.11 44.83 20.01
CA ARG A 233 -9.66 44.73 20.30
C ARG A 233 -9.00 43.43 19.84
N ALA A 234 -9.64 42.66 18.95
CA ALA A 234 -9.00 41.53 18.29
C ALA A 234 -8.18 42.04 17.09
N GLU A 235 -7.01 41.43 16.86
CA GLU A 235 -6.25 41.63 15.63
C GLU A 235 -6.08 40.28 14.92
N ILE A 236 -6.36 40.24 13.62
CA ILE A 236 -6.31 39.02 12.82
C ILE A 236 -5.65 39.28 11.47
N THR A 237 -4.80 38.35 11.03
CA THR A 237 -4.18 38.40 9.70
C THR A 237 -4.89 37.46 8.75
N LEU A 238 -5.45 38.03 7.69
CA LEU A 238 -6.15 37.35 6.59
C LEU A 238 -5.21 37.25 5.38
N TRP A 239 -5.37 36.21 4.57
CA TRP A 239 -4.56 36.00 3.37
C TRP A 239 -5.43 36.04 2.12
N HIS A 240 -4.89 36.58 1.03
CA HIS A 240 -5.58 36.59 -0.26
C HIS A 240 -6.02 35.17 -0.69
N ALA A 241 -7.25 35.06 -1.19
CA ALA A 241 -7.90 33.84 -1.64
C ALA A 241 -8.67 34.08 -2.96
N PRO A 242 -8.76 33.10 -3.89
CA PRO A 242 -8.15 31.76 -3.85
C PRO A 242 -6.62 31.81 -3.84
N LYS A 243 -5.99 30.72 -3.41
CA LYS A 243 -4.53 30.63 -3.18
C LYS A 243 -3.73 30.45 -4.48
N ASP A 244 -4.22 31.00 -5.57
CA ASP A 244 -3.50 30.95 -6.82
C ASP A 244 -2.20 31.75 -6.66
N LYS A 245 -1.11 31.21 -7.20
CA LYS A 245 0.20 31.87 -7.11
C LYS A 245 0.17 33.14 -7.95
N ILE A 246 0.24 34.30 -7.30
CA ILE A 246 0.36 35.58 -7.98
C ILE A 246 1.81 35.75 -8.41
N LEU A 247 2.10 35.64 -9.70
CA LEU A 247 3.46 35.75 -10.24
C LEU A 247 3.84 37.19 -10.60
N ASP A 248 2.85 38.04 -10.89
CA ASP A 248 3.06 39.43 -11.24
C ASP A 248 3.08 40.31 -9.98
N LYS A 249 4.21 41.00 -9.77
CA LYS A 249 4.39 41.90 -8.64
C LYS A 249 3.44 43.08 -8.68
N GLN A 250 3.12 43.62 -9.86
CA GLN A 250 2.20 44.77 -10.00
C GLN A 250 0.77 44.38 -9.61
N VAL A 251 0.35 43.16 -9.94
CA VAL A 251 -0.92 42.60 -9.48
C VAL A 251 -0.93 42.49 -7.96
N ALA A 252 0.17 42.02 -7.36
CA ALA A 252 0.27 41.93 -5.90
C ALA A 252 0.22 43.30 -5.20
N GLU A 253 0.93 44.30 -5.75
CA GLU A 253 0.93 45.69 -5.28
C GLU A 253 -0.46 46.33 -5.38
N THR A 254 -1.16 46.14 -6.50
CA THR A 254 -2.52 46.65 -6.70
C THR A 254 -3.48 46.11 -5.63
N ILE A 255 -3.39 44.81 -5.33
CA ILE A 255 -4.24 44.16 -4.33
C ILE A 255 -3.84 44.62 -2.91
N GLN A 256 -2.55 44.73 -2.61
CA GLN A 256 -2.06 45.18 -1.30
C GLN A 256 -2.47 46.63 -1.00
N GLN A 257 -2.38 47.54 -1.97
CA GLN A 257 -2.76 48.95 -1.79
C GLN A 257 -4.25 49.09 -1.47
N ALA A 258 -5.10 48.34 -2.19
CA ALA A 258 -6.53 48.30 -1.89
C ALA A 258 -6.78 47.74 -0.49
N ALA A 259 -6.10 46.64 -0.12
CA ALA A 259 -6.23 46.00 1.19
C ALA A 259 -5.79 46.92 2.35
N ALA A 260 -4.73 47.73 2.18
CA ALA A 260 -4.24 48.67 3.20
C ALA A 260 -5.27 49.73 3.60
N SER A 261 -6.22 50.06 2.71
CA SER A 261 -7.29 51.02 2.96
C SER A 261 -8.62 50.38 3.38
N TRP A 262 -8.66 49.04 3.49
CA TRP A 262 -9.90 48.33 3.71
C TRP A 262 -10.51 48.64 5.08
N SER A 263 -11.83 48.83 5.09
CA SER A 263 -12.66 48.82 6.30
C SER A 263 -14.03 48.26 5.94
N GLY A 264 -14.65 47.56 6.89
CA GLY A 264 -15.94 46.93 6.67
C GLY A 264 -16.23 45.81 7.66
N PRO A 265 -17.39 45.14 7.50
CA PRO A 265 -17.73 43.99 8.32
C PRO A 265 -16.86 42.78 7.99
N LEU A 266 -16.40 42.06 9.01
CA LEU A 266 -15.81 40.73 8.85
C LEU A 266 -16.91 39.67 8.75
N GLY A 267 -16.81 38.77 7.77
CA GLY A 267 -17.62 37.57 7.70
C GLY A 267 -17.01 36.45 8.53
N VAL A 268 -17.78 35.85 9.43
CA VAL A 268 -17.33 34.74 10.30
C VAL A 268 -18.21 33.52 10.08
N GLU A 269 -17.63 32.46 9.53
CA GLU A 269 -18.29 31.17 9.35
C GLU A 269 -17.71 30.15 10.34
N GLN A 270 -18.59 29.48 11.10
CA GLN A 270 -18.23 28.34 11.94
C GLN A 270 -18.86 27.07 11.38
N LYS A 271 -18.02 26.03 11.19
CA LYS A 271 -18.47 24.76 10.65
C LYS A 271 -17.77 23.60 11.36
N ASP A 272 -18.56 22.60 11.73
CA ASP A 272 -18.03 21.31 12.15
C ASP A 272 -17.50 20.55 10.92
N VAL A 273 -16.21 20.22 10.92
CA VAL A 273 -15.54 19.41 9.90
C VAL A 273 -15.33 18.01 10.46
N ARG A 274 -15.94 17.02 9.83
CA ARG A 274 -15.76 15.61 10.18
C ARG A 274 -14.46 15.06 9.59
N ARG A 275 -13.71 14.34 10.42
CA ARG A 275 -12.47 13.65 10.08
C ARG A 275 -12.69 12.15 10.25
N ALA A 276 -12.93 11.46 9.13
CA ALA A 276 -13.02 10.01 9.11
C ALA A 276 -11.67 9.36 9.48
N PRO A 277 -11.67 8.16 10.09
CA PRO A 277 -10.44 7.44 10.36
C PRO A 277 -9.70 7.04 9.08
N PRO A 278 -8.37 6.86 9.14
CA PRO A 278 -7.58 6.38 8.03
C PRO A 278 -8.07 5.02 7.53
N ARG A 279 -7.65 4.66 6.31
CA ARG A 279 -7.87 3.32 5.78
C ARG A 279 -7.13 2.27 6.60
N LEU A 280 -7.58 1.01 6.50
CA LEU A 280 -6.82 -0.11 7.02
C LEU A 280 -5.59 -0.35 6.13
N PHE A 281 -4.64 -1.13 6.60
CA PHE A 281 -3.39 -1.30 5.88
C PHE A 281 -3.47 -2.33 4.75
N SER A 282 -2.90 -1.96 3.61
CA SER A 282 -2.33 -2.90 2.63
C SER A 282 -0.86 -3.19 2.98
N LYS A 283 -0.20 -4.08 2.23
CA LYS A 283 1.25 -4.32 2.41
C LYS A 283 2.06 -3.04 2.26
N ASP A 284 1.74 -2.24 1.23
CA ASP A 284 2.52 -1.05 0.88
C ASP A 284 2.25 0.12 1.83
N THR A 285 0.99 0.32 2.26
CA THR A 285 0.67 1.38 3.23
C THR A 285 1.15 1.05 4.63
N LEU A 286 1.18 -0.24 5.02
CA LEU A 286 1.85 -0.69 6.24
C LEU A 286 3.36 -0.39 6.20
N ALA A 287 4.03 -0.79 5.11
CA ALA A 287 5.46 -0.55 4.92
C ALA A 287 5.80 0.94 4.96
N ARG A 288 4.99 1.80 4.32
CA ARG A 288 5.15 3.25 4.37
C ARG A 288 5.02 3.80 5.79
N ARG A 289 4.01 3.34 6.54
CA ARG A 289 3.79 3.77 7.93
C ARG A 289 4.93 3.33 8.85
N CYS A 290 5.41 2.10 8.70
CA CYS A 290 6.56 1.58 9.45
C CYS A 290 7.87 2.30 9.10
N ALA A 291 8.10 2.62 7.82
CA ALA A 291 9.26 3.39 7.42
C ALA A 291 9.25 4.80 8.01
N LYS A 292 8.09 5.48 7.99
CA LYS A 292 7.93 6.82 8.59
C LYS A 292 8.13 6.79 10.10
N ARG A 293 7.55 5.81 10.80
CA ARG A 293 7.50 5.77 12.27
C ARG A 293 8.73 5.13 12.90
N PHE A 294 9.28 4.10 12.28
CA PHE A 294 10.33 3.25 12.87
C PHE A 294 11.63 3.25 12.04
N GLY A 295 11.65 3.88 10.87
CA GLY A 295 12.81 3.87 9.97
C GLY A 295 13.07 2.52 9.30
N TRP A 296 12.14 1.56 9.42
CA TRP A 296 12.26 0.24 8.83
C TRP A 296 12.23 0.28 7.31
N ASP A 297 13.04 -0.55 6.67
CA ASP A 297 12.87 -0.80 5.24
C ASP A 297 11.62 -1.67 4.97
N PRO A 298 11.04 -1.60 3.75
CA PRO A 298 9.86 -2.37 3.41
C PRO A 298 10.02 -3.90 3.54
N GLN A 299 11.22 -4.46 3.29
CA GLN A 299 11.44 -5.91 3.39
C GLN A 299 11.42 -6.38 4.84
N HIS A 300 11.98 -5.60 5.76
CA HIS A 300 11.92 -5.86 7.20
C HIS A 300 10.46 -5.86 7.68
N THR A 301 9.67 -4.86 7.28
CA THR A 301 8.24 -4.80 7.62
C THR A 301 7.48 -6.02 7.06
N ALA A 302 7.72 -6.38 5.80
CA ALA A 302 7.10 -7.55 5.17
C ALA A 302 7.45 -8.86 5.90
N LYS A 303 8.70 -9.01 6.35
CA LYS A 303 9.15 -10.17 7.13
C LYS A 303 8.41 -10.28 8.46
N LEU A 304 8.40 -9.20 9.25
CA LEU A 304 7.71 -9.17 10.54
C LEU A 304 6.21 -9.44 10.39
N ALA A 305 5.56 -8.86 9.37
CA ALA A 305 4.15 -9.07 9.10
C ALA A 305 3.86 -10.54 8.74
N GLN A 306 4.72 -11.15 7.92
CA GLN A 306 4.63 -12.57 7.59
C GLN A 306 4.77 -13.46 8.84
N GLU A 307 5.74 -13.17 9.71
CA GLU A 307 5.97 -13.93 10.95
C GLU A 307 4.78 -13.83 11.92
N LEU A 308 4.11 -12.67 12.00
CA LEU A 308 2.87 -12.50 12.77
C LEU A 308 1.68 -13.24 12.17
N TYR A 309 1.53 -13.22 10.85
CA TYR A 309 0.50 -13.99 10.14
C TYR A 309 0.68 -15.50 10.33
N ASP A 310 1.91 -16.01 10.15
CA ASP A 310 2.25 -17.41 10.35
C ASP A 310 1.97 -17.87 11.79
N GLN A 311 2.01 -16.96 12.77
CA GLN A 311 1.66 -17.22 14.17
C GLN A 311 0.16 -17.06 14.48
N GLY A 312 -0.64 -16.60 13.52
CA GLY A 312 -2.08 -16.40 13.65
C GLY A 312 -2.48 -15.12 14.40
N TYR A 313 -1.64 -14.09 14.37
CA TYR A 313 -1.92 -12.79 15.02
C TYR A 313 -2.50 -11.75 14.05
N LEU A 314 -2.21 -11.87 12.76
CA LEU A 314 -2.67 -10.97 11.70
C LEU A 314 -3.30 -11.76 10.56
N THR A 315 -4.10 -11.09 9.75
CA THR A 315 -4.58 -11.59 8.45
C THR A 315 -3.47 -11.56 7.39
N TYR A 316 -3.73 -12.15 6.22
CA TYR A 316 -2.74 -12.31 5.16
C TYR A 316 -2.04 -10.99 4.77
N PRO A 317 -0.70 -10.88 4.95
CA PRO A 317 -0.01 -9.60 4.89
C PRO A 317 0.48 -9.19 3.48
N ARG A 318 0.29 -10.03 2.46
CA ARG A 318 0.66 -9.71 1.06
C ARG A 318 -0.55 -9.27 0.25
N THR A 319 -1.32 -8.35 0.82
CA THR A 319 -2.56 -7.82 0.25
C THR A 319 -2.37 -6.42 -0.34
N GLU A 320 -3.07 -6.14 -1.42
CA GLU A 320 -3.21 -4.80 -2.03
C GLU A 320 -4.37 -4.02 -1.41
N SER A 321 -5.32 -4.74 -0.79
CA SER A 321 -6.57 -4.17 -0.33
C SER A 321 -6.41 -3.43 1.00
N GLU A 322 -7.09 -2.30 1.10
CA GLU A 322 -7.24 -1.52 2.34
C GLU A 322 -8.67 -1.65 2.92
N HIS A 323 -9.43 -2.64 2.42
CA HIS A 323 -10.82 -2.88 2.79
C HIS A 323 -11.03 -4.29 3.35
N LEU A 324 -12.10 -4.46 4.13
CA LEU A 324 -12.63 -5.74 4.60
C LEU A 324 -13.91 -6.10 3.84
N PRO A 325 -14.24 -7.39 3.71
CA PRO A 325 -15.53 -7.78 3.16
C PRO A 325 -16.65 -7.48 4.16
N GLU A 326 -17.79 -6.99 3.67
CA GLU A 326 -18.96 -6.67 4.51
C GLU A 326 -19.45 -7.85 5.37
N SER A 327 -19.20 -9.09 4.95
CA SER A 327 -19.55 -10.30 5.71
C SER A 327 -18.76 -10.44 7.02
N GLN A 328 -17.66 -9.71 7.20
CA GLN A 328 -16.82 -9.76 8.41
C GLN A 328 -17.20 -8.74 9.49
N THR A 329 -18.20 -7.88 9.28
CA THR A 329 -18.59 -6.90 10.31
C THR A 329 -18.98 -7.56 11.64
N GLY A 330 -19.54 -8.77 11.59
CA GLY A 330 -19.93 -9.53 12.79
C GLY A 330 -18.77 -10.03 13.64
N ASP A 331 -17.55 -10.08 13.10
CA ASP A 331 -16.35 -10.51 13.85
C ASP A 331 -15.69 -9.36 14.62
N ALA A 332 -15.92 -8.11 14.20
CA ALA A 332 -15.15 -6.96 14.64
C ALA A 332 -15.21 -6.74 16.16
N SER A 333 -16.39 -6.86 16.77
CA SER A 333 -16.57 -6.66 18.22
C SER A 333 -15.72 -7.64 19.04
N ALA A 334 -15.62 -8.90 18.60
CA ALA A 334 -14.81 -9.91 19.29
C ALA A 334 -13.31 -9.62 19.14
N VAL A 335 -12.88 -9.22 17.93
CA VAL A 335 -11.47 -8.84 17.69
C VAL A 335 -11.10 -7.60 18.50
N ILE A 336 -11.95 -6.57 18.54
CA ILE A 336 -11.75 -5.36 19.33
C ILE A 336 -11.64 -5.70 20.81
N ALA A 337 -12.52 -6.56 21.34
CA ALA A 337 -12.46 -7.01 22.72
C ALA A 337 -11.12 -7.68 23.06
N SER A 338 -10.61 -8.55 22.18
CA SER A 338 -9.29 -9.17 22.35
C SER A 338 -8.15 -8.15 22.28
N VAL A 339 -8.22 -7.20 21.35
CA VAL A 339 -7.22 -6.12 21.21
C VAL A 339 -7.15 -5.27 22.47
N VAL A 340 -8.27 -4.81 23.03
CA VAL A 340 -8.25 -3.95 24.23
C VAL A 340 -8.01 -4.71 25.52
N GLY A 341 -8.27 -6.03 25.54
CA GLY A 341 -7.77 -6.90 26.60
C GLY A 341 -6.23 -6.93 26.65
N ARG A 342 -5.57 -6.71 25.50
CA ARG A 342 -4.10 -6.63 25.39
C ARG A 342 -3.57 -5.20 25.51
N LEU A 343 -4.29 -4.21 24.99
CA LEU A 343 -3.99 -2.77 25.01
C LEU A 343 -4.95 -2.08 25.98
N THR A 344 -4.77 -2.36 27.27
CA THR A 344 -5.72 -1.98 28.32
C THR A 344 -5.83 -0.47 28.51
N ASP A 345 -4.80 0.28 28.13
CA ASP A 345 -4.77 1.74 28.06
C ASP A 345 -5.77 2.32 27.06
N LEU A 346 -6.17 1.54 26.05
CA LEU A 346 -7.15 1.94 25.04
C LEU A 346 -8.58 1.50 25.37
N ALA A 347 -8.78 0.70 26.42
CA ALA A 347 -10.09 0.10 26.73
C ALA A 347 -11.17 1.15 27.00
N SER A 348 -10.82 2.27 27.65
CA SER A 348 -11.74 3.38 27.94
C SER A 348 -12.20 4.14 26.70
N LEU A 349 -11.48 4.01 25.58
CA LEU A 349 -11.82 4.66 24.31
C LEU A 349 -12.85 3.87 23.50
N VAL A 350 -13.08 2.61 23.86
CA VAL A 350 -13.96 1.71 23.10
C VAL A 350 -15.38 1.79 23.62
N PRO A 351 -16.36 2.19 22.80
CA PRO A 351 -17.73 2.21 23.23
C PRO A 351 -18.28 0.78 23.36
N ALA A 352 -19.49 0.64 23.92
CA ALA A 352 -20.22 -0.62 23.89
C ALA A 352 -20.32 -1.15 22.45
N ALA A 353 -20.36 -2.47 22.27
CA ALA A 353 -20.34 -3.11 20.95
C ALA A 353 -21.45 -2.61 19.99
N SER A 354 -22.61 -2.22 20.52
CA SER A 354 -23.73 -1.66 19.77
C SER A 354 -23.45 -0.26 19.18
N ASN A 355 -22.45 0.44 19.69
CA ASN A 355 -22.07 1.80 19.30
C ASN A 355 -20.80 1.85 18.43
N LEU A 356 -20.26 0.69 18.04
CA LEU A 356 -19.17 0.61 17.08
C LEU A 356 -19.64 1.09 15.69
N VAL A 357 -18.77 1.80 14.98
CA VAL A 357 -19.10 2.39 13.68
C VAL A 357 -18.62 1.47 12.56
N PHE A 358 -19.54 1.05 11.69
CA PHE A 358 -19.24 0.23 10.51
C PHE A 358 -19.47 1.02 9.23
N ARG A 359 -18.37 1.51 8.63
CA ARG A 359 -18.42 2.32 7.40
C ARG A 359 -18.41 1.41 6.18
N LYS A 360 -19.50 1.42 5.39
CA LYS A 360 -19.68 0.59 4.19
C LYS A 360 -19.55 1.39 2.89
N GLY A 361 -19.32 0.69 1.79
CA GLY A 361 -19.20 1.25 0.44
C GLY A 361 -17.77 1.69 0.09
N ASN A 362 -17.56 2.19 -1.13
CA ASN A 362 -16.21 2.45 -1.67
C ASN A 362 -15.38 3.42 -0.81
N LYS A 363 -16.03 4.31 -0.05
CA LYS A 363 -15.37 5.27 0.87
C LYS A 363 -15.23 4.75 2.31
N GLY A 364 -15.80 3.59 2.63
CA GLY A 364 -15.76 2.95 3.94
C GLY A 364 -14.75 1.80 4.04
N HIS A 365 -14.52 1.31 5.24
CA HIS A 365 -13.60 0.20 5.51
C HIS A 365 -14.15 -1.16 5.05
N TYR A 366 -15.48 -1.28 4.90
CA TYR A 366 -16.14 -2.50 4.47
C TYR A 366 -16.73 -2.36 3.06
N VAL A 367 -16.43 -3.30 2.18
CA VAL A 367 -16.92 -3.35 0.80
C VAL A 367 -17.46 -4.74 0.46
N LYS A 368 -18.27 -4.83 -0.59
CA LYS A 368 -18.81 -6.12 -1.05
C LYS A 368 -17.71 -7.04 -1.57
N ASP A 369 -16.80 -6.50 -2.36
CA ASP A 369 -15.66 -7.20 -2.93
C ASP A 369 -14.36 -6.44 -2.60
N PRO A 370 -13.55 -6.94 -1.66
CA PRO A 370 -12.29 -6.31 -1.30
C PRO A 370 -11.14 -6.66 -2.26
N GLY A 371 -11.36 -7.52 -3.27
CA GLY A 371 -10.32 -8.08 -4.14
C GLY A 371 -9.96 -9.53 -3.75
N GLU A 372 -8.83 -10.03 -4.27
CA GLU A 372 -8.33 -11.39 -3.97
C GLU A 372 -8.09 -11.61 -2.47
N HIS A 373 -7.73 -10.52 -1.79
CA HIS A 373 -7.47 -10.44 -0.35
C HIS A 373 -8.18 -9.23 0.24
N HIS A 374 -8.19 -9.16 1.57
CA HIS A 374 -8.65 -7.99 2.30
C HIS A 374 -7.50 -7.38 3.11
N ALA A 375 -7.76 -6.27 3.78
CA ALA A 375 -6.78 -5.54 4.58
C ALA A 375 -6.10 -6.38 5.67
N ILE A 376 -4.90 -5.92 6.06
CA ILE A 376 -4.12 -6.45 7.17
C ILE A 376 -4.73 -5.95 8.49
N VAL A 377 -5.30 -6.86 9.26
CA VAL A 377 -6.00 -6.59 10.52
C VAL A 377 -5.62 -7.59 11.61
N PRO A 378 -5.77 -7.26 12.91
CA PRO A 378 -5.52 -8.22 13.98
C PRO A 378 -6.58 -9.32 13.99
N LEU A 379 -6.23 -10.45 14.60
CA LEU A 379 -7.15 -11.56 14.85
C LEU A 379 -7.53 -11.62 16.35
N ARG A 380 -8.49 -12.50 16.69
CA ARG A 380 -8.90 -12.74 18.09
C ARG A 380 -7.76 -13.24 18.96
N LYS A 381 -6.83 -14.01 18.38
CA LYS A 381 -5.59 -14.42 19.04
C LYS A 381 -4.66 -13.21 19.09
N VAL A 382 -4.27 -12.80 20.29
CA VAL A 382 -3.37 -11.66 20.52
C VAL A 382 -2.03 -12.13 21.10
N PRO A 383 -0.91 -11.43 20.83
CA PRO A 383 0.38 -11.77 21.40
C PRO A 383 0.40 -11.60 22.92
N GLN A 384 0.81 -12.65 23.62
CA GLN A 384 0.98 -12.63 25.07
C GLN A 384 2.29 -11.91 25.43
N PRO A 385 2.38 -11.29 26.63
CA PRO A 385 3.64 -10.70 27.10
C PRO A 385 4.82 -11.68 26.96
N GLY A 386 5.91 -11.23 26.34
CA GLY A 386 7.11 -12.05 26.12
C GLY A 386 7.03 -13.11 25.01
N SER A 387 5.87 -13.31 24.36
CA SER A 387 5.72 -14.33 23.31
C SER A 387 6.32 -13.95 21.96
N ILE A 388 6.54 -12.65 21.72
CA ILE A 388 7.10 -12.09 20.48
C ILE A 388 8.11 -10.99 20.82
N SER A 389 9.01 -10.69 19.88
CA SER A 389 9.98 -9.60 20.05
C SER A 389 9.33 -8.21 20.11
N GLY A 390 10.07 -7.20 20.59
CA GLY A 390 9.59 -5.82 20.65
C GLY A 390 9.22 -5.22 19.28
N GLU A 391 9.95 -5.57 18.21
CA GLU A 391 9.60 -5.10 16.85
C GLU A 391 8.31 -5.74 16.34
N HIS A 392 8.14 -7.05 16.56
CA HIS A 392 6.89 -7.73 16.24
C HIS A 392 5.70 -7.11 16.99
N LEU A 393 5.89 -6.79 18.28
CA LEU A 393 4.86 -6.15 19.08
C LEU A 393 4.52 -4.75 18.54
N ARG A 394 5.52 -3.92 18.21
CA ARG A 394 5.30 -2.59 17.59
C ARG A 394 4.51 -2.66 16.29
N LEU A 395 4.81 -3.64 15.43
CA LEU A 395 4.07 -3.85 14.19
C LEU A 395 2.62 -4.28 14.47
N TRP A 396 2.43 -5.24 15.37
CA TRP A 396 1.10 -5.71 15.75
C TRP A 396 0.25 -4.59 16.37
N GLU A 397 0.82 -3.79 17.28
CA GLU A 397 0.15 -2.64 17.90
C GLU A 397 -0.26 -1.58 16.87
N LEU A 398 0.58 -1.33 15.86
CA LEU A 398 0.27 -0.40 14.78
C LEU A 398 -0.99 -0.86 14.01
N VAL A 399 -1.04 -2.14 13.64
CA VAL A 399 -2.18 -2.74 12.94
C VAL A 399 -3.42 -2.79 13.83
N ALA A 400 -3.26 -3.12 15.12
CA ALA A 400 -4.35 -3.17 16.09
C ALA A 400 -4.98 -1.79 16.35
N LYS A 401 -4.16 -0.74 16.49
CA LYS A 401 -4.63 0.65 16.63
C LYS A 401 -5.38 1.14 15.39
N SER A 402 -4.91 0.80 14.19
CA SER A 402 -5.62 1.10 12.94
C SER A 402 -7.00 0.42 12.88
N PHE A 403 -7.06 -0.86 13.24
CA PHE A 403 -8.33 -1.58 13.32
C PHE A 403 -9.28 -0.96 14.36
N LEU A 404 -8.78 -0.58 15.53
CA LEU A 404 -9.60 0.08 16.55
C LEU A 404 -10.15 1.42 16.02
N ALA A 405 -9.27 2.29 15.51
CA ALA A 405 -9.62 3.60 14.98
C ALA A 405 -10.70 3.52 13.88
N ALA A 406 -10.62 2.51 13.00
CA ALA A 406 -11.60 2.27 11.94
C ALA A 406 -13.04 2.06 12.44
N HIS A 407 -13.21 1.65 13.70
CA HIS A 407 -14.52 1.36 14.32
C HIS A 407 -14.98 2.40 15.34
N LEU A 408 -14.20 3.46 15.56
CA LEU A 408 -14.57 4.58 16.44
C LEU A 408 -15.28 5.69 15.64
N ALA A 409 -15.89 6.63 16.37
CA ALA A 409 -16.53 7.80 15.79
C ALA A 409 -15.53 8.70 15.03
N ASP A 410 -16.04 9.46 14.05
CA ASP A 410 -15.25 10.48 13.37
C ASP A 410 -14.72 11.52 14.37
N GLY A 411 -13.54 12.06 14.11
CA GLY A 411 -13.10 13.28 14.75
C GLY A 411 -13.93 14.46 14.27
N ILE A 412 -14.21 15.44 15.14
CA ILE A 412 -14.91 16.67 14.78
C ILE A 412 -13.99 17.84 15.09
N ASP A 413 -13.66 18.63 14.08
CA ASP A 413 -12.97 19.90 14.23
C ASP A 413 -13.99 21.04 14.12
N ALA A 414 -14.01 21.96 15.07
CA ALA A 414 -14.73 23.22 14.90
C ALA A 414 -13.83 24.17 14.11
N ARG A 415 -14.13 24.33 12.81
CA ARG A 415 -13.40 25.24 11.92
C ARG A 415 -14.08 26.60 11.93
N THR A 416 -13.31 27.63 12.27
CA THR A 416 -13.73 29.03 12.12
C THR A 416 -13.01 29.62 10.92
N THR A 417 -13.75 30.20 9.99
CA THR A 417 -13.20 30.95 8.85
C THR A 417 -13.62 32.39 8.97
N VAL A 418 -12.64 33.29 9.01
CA VAL A 418 -12.88 34.73 8.94
C VAL A 418 -12.51 35.20 7.54
N ALA A 419 -13.40 35.93 6.88
CA ALA A 419 -13.19 36.39 5.52
C ALA A 419 -13.75 37.78 5.25
N VAL A 420 -13.14 38.49 4.31
CA VAL A 420 -13.57 39.81 3.85
C VAL A 420 -13.46 39.89 2.33
N GLN A 421 -14.22 40.81 1.74
CA GLN A 421 -14.08 41.21 0.33
C GLN A 421 -13.45 42.59 0.26
N VAL A 422 -12.34 42.69 -0.46
CA VAL A 422 -11.61 43.93 -0.72
C VAL A 422 -11.92 44.36 -2.15
N PRO A 423 -12.59 45.49 -2.38
CA PRO A 423 -12.75 46.05 -3.72
C PRO A 423 -11.38 46.45 -4.28
N THR A 424 -11.06 46.00 -5.50
CA THR A 424 -9.82 46.38 -6.20
C THR A 424 -10.14 46.77 -7.64
N GLN A 425 -9.18 47.42 -8.32
CA GLN A 425 -9.28 47.72 -9.75
C GLN A 425 -9.35 46.45 -10.61
N LEU A 426 -8.94 45.29 -10.07
CA LEU A 426 -8.95 43.98 -10.72
C LEU A 426 -10.20 43.14 -10.34
N GLY A 427 -11.25 43.81 -9.86
CA GLY A 427 -12.44 43.20 -9.28
C GLY A 427 -12.29 42.92 -7.77
N PRO A 428 -13.37 42.49 -7.09
CA PRO A 428 -13.33 42.16 -5.68
C PRO A 428 -12.37 40.99 -5.42
N LYS A 429 -11.53 41.12 -4.39
CA LYS A 429 -10.59 40.09 -3.95
C LYS A 429 -10.94 39.63 -2.55
N ARG A 430 -10.98 38.32 -2.36
CA ARG A 430 -11.29 37.72 -1.05
C ARG A 430 -10.01 37.64 -0.23
N PHE A 431 -10.10 37.97 1.04
CA PHE A 431 -9.08 37.65 2.04
C PHE A 431 -9.70 36.75 3.09
N SER A 432 -8.98 35.74 3.56
CA SER A 432 -9.48 34.82 4.57
C SER A 432 -8.39 34.18 5.40
N VAL A 433 -8.76 33.73 6.60
CA VAL A 433 -7.97 32.83 7.44
C VAL A 433 -8.89 31.79 8.05
N SER A 434 -8.39 30.58 8.25
CA SER A 434 -9.09 29.53 8.98
C SER A 434 -8.27 29.07 10.18
N GLY A 435 -8.95 28.87 11.30
CA GLY A 435 -8.43 28.11 12.43
C GLY A 435 -9.34 26.92 12.72
N SER A 436 -8.80 25.92 13.41
CA SER A 436 -9.54 24.72 13.77
C SER A 436 -9.15 24.27 15.16
N VAL A 437 -10.15 23.92 15.97
CA VAL A 437 -9.95 23.30 17.28
C VAL A 437 -10.63 21.94 17.31
N ILE A 438 -10.00 20.96 17.95
CA ILE A 438 -10.60 19.64 18.13
C ILE A 438 -11.80 19.78 19.07
N LYS A 439 -13.01 19.61 18.52
CA LYS A 439 -14.26 19.59 19.28
C LYS A 439 -14.53 18.19 19.83
N SER A 440 -14.25 17.17 19.02
CA SER A 440 -14.26 15.77 19.44
C SER A 440 -13.06 15.04 18.82
N PRO A 441 -12.21 14.36 19.60
CA PRO A 441 -11.08 13.64 19.04
C PRO A 441 -11.52 12.45 18.18
N GLY A 442 -12.61 11.77 18.56
CA GLY A 442 -13.05 10.53 17.90
C GLY A 442 -11.94 9.49 17.86
N TRP A 443 -11.76 8.84 16.71
CA TRP A 443 -10.69 7.87 16.47
C TRP A 443 -9.28 8.38 16.78
N ARG A 444 -9.03 9.70 16.71
CA ARG A 444 -7.71 10.30 16.98
C ARG A 444 -7.24 10.07 18.41
N ALA A 445 -8.16 9.82 19.34
CA ALA A 445 -7.82 9.47 20.72
C ALA A 445 -6.93 8.22 20.83
N VAL A 446 -6.99 7.30 19.86
CA VAL A 446 -6.15 6.09 19.80
C VAL A 446 -4.67 6.43 19.55
N TYR A 447 -4.41 7.52 18.83
CA TYR A 447 -3.07 7.95 18.41
C TYR A 447 -2.52 9.11 19.24
N GLY A 448 -3.40 9.87 19.92
CA GLY A 448 -3.00 11.05 20.66
C GLY A 448 -2.33 12.08 19.74
N ALA A 449 -1.16 12.59 20.14
CA ALA A 449 -0.40 13.56 19.37
C ALA A 449 0.04 13.05 17.98
N GLU A 450 0.12 11.73 17.78
CA GLU A 450 0.51 11.14 16.49
C GLU A 450 -0.59 11.25 15.42
N ALA A 451 -1.82 11.64 15.80
CA ALA A 451 -2.95 11.79 14.89
C ALA A 451 -2.77 12.93 13.89
N ASP A 452 -2.08 14.00 14.29
CA ASP A 452 -1.92 15.21 13.46
C ASP A 452 -0.77 15.07 12.44
N GLU A 453 0.04 14.01 12.54
CA GLU A 453 1.13 13.72 11.61
C GLU A 453 0.67 13.10 10.27
N GLU A 454 -0.63 12.88 10.08
CA GLU A 454 -1.20 12.08 8.98
C GLU A 454 -1.61 12.86 7.71
N ASN A 455 -1.19 14.13 7.55
CA ASN A 455 -1.32 14.79 6.24
C ASN A 455 -0.37 14.16 5.21
N GLU A 456 -0.84 13.11 4.55
CA GLU A 456 -0.08 12.38 3.55
C GLU A 456 -0.04 13.15 2.21
N ALA A 457 1.03 13.91 1.99
CA ALA A 457 1.35 14.41 0.66
C ALA A 457 1.61 13.22 -0.30
N VAL A 458 1.05 13.29 -1.51
CA VAL A 458 1.35 12.33 -2.59
C VAL A 458 2.87 12.29 -2.79
N PRO A 459 3.53 11.13 -2.69
CA PRO A 459 4.97 11.03 -2.89
C PRO A 459 5.38 11.53 -4.28
N GLY A 460 6.54 12.17 -4.37
CA GLY A 460 7.05 12.69 -5.64
C GLY A 460 6.43 14.02 -6.09
N LYS A 461 5.49 14.60 -5.34
CA LYS A 461 4.90 15.92 -5.64
C LYS A 461 5.45 17.01 -4.73
N ALA A 462 5.42 18.26 -5.21
CA ALA A 462 5.75 19.42 -4.38
C ALA A 462 4.79 19.49 -3.19
N LYS A 463 5.28 19.96 -2.04
CA LYS A 463 4.40 20.18 -0.89
C LYS A 463 3.39 21.26 -1.27
N PRO A 464 2.10 21.07 -0.97
CA PRO A 464 1.15 22.17 -1.00
C PRO A 464 1.65 23.27 -0.06
N ASP A 465 1.47 24.54 -0.43
CA ASP A 465 1.62 25.63 0.52
C ASP A 465 0.66 25.40 1.70
N GLU A 466 1.21 25.04 2.86
CA GLU A 466 0.41 24.83 4.06
C GLU A 466 -0.28 26.15 4.45
N GLU A 467 -1.56 26.06 4.84
CA GLU A 467 -2.16 27.18 5.57
C GLU A 467 -1.37 27.36 6.87
N PRO A 468 -1.06 28.59 7.30
CA PRO A 468 -1.00 28.83 8.73
C PRO A 468 -2.42 28.61 9.27
N THR A 469 -2.81 27.35 9.50
CA THR A 469 -3.89 27.04 10.43
C THR A 469 -3.34 27.40 11.79
N THR A 470 -3.46 28.68 12.13
CA THR A 470 -3.38 29.13 13.52
C THR A 470 -4.41 28.31 14.29
N GLY A 471 -4.04 27.74 15.45
CA GLY A 471 -4.92 26.87 16.24
C GLY A 471 -6.27 27.54 16.56
N ARG A 472 -6.39 28.15 17.74
CA ARG A 472 -7.58 28.91 18.09
C ARG A 472 -7.46 30.33 17.52
N LEU A 473 -8.43 30.75 16.70
CA LEU A 473 -8.57 32.16 16.29
C LEU A 473 -9.13 33.02 17.43
N PRO A 474 -8.85 34.34 17.45
CA PRO A 474 -9.51 35.25 18.36
C PRO A 474 -11.03 35.21 18.14
N LEU A 475 -11.79 35.51 19.20
CA LEU A 475 -13.24 35.57 19.13
C LEU A 475 -13.65 36.85 18.37
N ILE A 476 -14.21 36.68 17.18
CA ILE A 476 -14.72 37.75 16.32
C ILE A 476 -16.18 37.40 16.01
N ARG A 477 -17.09 38.37 16.13
CA ARG A 477 -18.50 38.18 15.78
C ARG A 477 -18.71 38.35 14.28
N ASP A 478 -19.67 37.64 13.73
CA ASP A 478 -20.08 37.87 12.34
C ASP A 478 -20.62 39.29 12.19
N ASN A 479 -20.23 39.95 11.10
CA ASN A 479 -20.48 41.36 10.79
C ASN A 479 -19.84 42.37 11.77
N GLU A 480 -18.88 41.95 12.61
CA GLU A 480 -18.11 42.88 13.42
C GLU A 480 -17.32 43.83 12.51
N PRO A 481 -17.36 45.15 12.75
CA PRO A 481 -16.58 46.10 11.97
C PRO A 481 -15.09 45.91 12.22
N GLY A 482 -14.31 45.99 11.15
CA GLY A 482 -12.86 45.99 11.21
C GLY A 482 -12.25 47.01 10.27
N LYS A 483 -11.01 47.36 10.58
CA LYS A 483 -10.19 48.27 9.79
C LYS A 483 -8.81 47.66 9.58
N ALA A 484 -8.29 47.78 8.37
CA ALA A 484 -6.92 47.41 8.05
C ALA A 484 -5.95 48.20 8.94
N THR A 485 -5.07 47.50 9.65
CA THR A 485 -3.93 48.09 10.38
C THR A 485 -2.64 47.95 9.60
N ASN A 486 -2.53 46.89 8.80
CA ASN A 486 -1.39 46.63 7.93
C ASN A 486 -1.81 45.79 6.72
N ALA A 487 -1.17 46.01 5.58
CA ALA A 487 -1.21 45.07 4.47
C ALA A 487 0.20 44.92 3.90
N ARG A 488 0.64 43.68 3.72
CA ARG A 488 2.02 43.38 3.27
C ARG A 488 2.04 42.33 2.18
N ILE A 489 3.06 42.43 1.34
CA ILE A 489 3.40 41.41 0.34
C ILE A 489 4.53 40.56 0.92
N GLU A 490 4.32 39.26 0.93
CA GLU A 490 5.35 38.28 1.24
C GLU A 490 5.78 37.59 -0.06
N THR A 491 7.09 37.65 -0.35
CA THR A 491 7.65 36.96 -1.50
C THR A 491 7.99 35.54 -1.07
N ALA A 492 7.43 34.57 -1.77
CA ALA A 492 7.71 33.15 -1.59
C ALA A 492 8.26 32.57 -2.89
N LYS A 493 8.95 31.44 -2.80
CA LYS A 493 9.50 30.73 -3.96
C LYS A 493 8.79 29.42 -4.15
N THR A 494 8.50 29.07 -5.41
CA THR A 494 8.02 27.74 -5.73
C THR A 494 9.08 26.71 -5.36
N GLU A 495 8.69 25.59 -4.76
CA GLU A 495 9.59 24.48 -4.46
C GLU A 495 9.57 23.41 -5.56
N PRO A 496 10.70 22.75 -5.83
CA PRO A 496 10.72 21.60 -6.71
C PRO A 496 9.90 20.45 -6.12
N PRO A 497 9.51 19.45 -6.94
CA PRO A 497 8.98 18.19 -6.44
C PRO A 497 9.94 17.54 -5.42
N ARG A 498 9.41 16.84 -4.42
CA ARG A 498 10.25 16.14 -3.43
C ARG A 498 10.68 14.77 -3.95
N ARG A 499 11.89 14.35 -3.60
CA ARG A 499 12.35 12.96 -3.85
C ARG A 499 11.48 11.96 -3.09
N ILE A 500 11.28 10.79 -3.70
CA ILE A 500 10.54 9.65 -3.12
C ILE A 500 11.43 8.95 -2.10
N THR A 501 10.92 8.75 -0.89
CA THR A 501 11.65 8.01 0.15
C THR A 501 11.54 6.49 -0.03
N ARG A 502 12.41 5.73 0.64
CA ARG A 502 12.40 4.25 0.58
C ARG A 502 11.05 3.62 0.96
N GLY A 503 10.34 4.21 1.92
CA GLY A 503 9.04 3.72 2.37
C GLY A 503 7.88 4.11 1.45
N GLU A 504 8.08 5.13 0.61
CA GLU A 504 7.06 5.62 -0.31
C GLU A 504 7.11 4.94 -1.66
N LEU A 505 8.26 4.38 -2.07
CA LEU A 505 8.40 3.75 -3.38
C LEU A 505 7.38 2.63 -3.63
N PRO A 506 7.12 1.69 -2.70
CA PRO A 506 6.09 0.67 -2.92
C PRO A 506 4.71 1.28 -3.19
N VAL A 507 4.33 2.32 -2.43
CA VAL A 507 3.05 3.03 -2.62
C VAL A 507 3.00 3.73 -3.98
N VAL A 508 4.09 4.37 -4.41
CA VAL A 508 4.19 4.97 -5.75
C VAL A 508 3.99 3.92 -6.85
N MET A 509 4.62 2.75 -6.70
CA MET A 509 4.50 1.66 -7.65
C MET A 509 3.09 1.08 -7.68
N GLY A 510 2.44 0.89 -6.52
CA GLY A 510 1.07 0.39 -6.44
C GLY A 510 0.02 1.38 -6.92
N ARG A 511 0.28 2.70 -6.79
CA ARG A 511 -0.67 3.77 -7.12
C ARG A 511 -0.14 4.72 -8.19
N LEU A 512 0.21 4.16 -9.35
CA LEU A 512 0.68 4.98 -10.48
C LEU A 512 -0.33 6.03 -10.94
N VAL A 513 -1.63 5.75 -10.81
CA VAL A 513 -2.70 6.69 -11.19
C VAL A 513 -2.55 8.05 -10.49
N ASP A 514 -1.97 8.08 -9.28
CA ASP A 514 -1.75 9.31 -8.52
C ASP A 514 -0.54 10.12 -9.04
N GLN A 515 0.34 9.47 -9.80
CA GLN A 515 1.58 10.04 -10.34
C GLN A 515 1.40 10.67 -11.73
N VAL A 516 0.32 10.34 -12.42
CA VAL A 516 0.05 10.82 -13.78
C VAL A 516 -1.01 11.92 -13.76
N GLU A 517 -0.91 12.90 -14.67
CA GLU A 517 -1.92 13.96 -14.81
C GLU A 517 -2.75 13.81 -16.09
N ASP A 518 -2.19 13.21 -17.15
CA ASP A 518 -2.87 12.94 -18.41
C ASP A 518 -4.13 12.07 -18.18
N PRO A 519 -5.33 12.55 -18.54
CA PRO A 519 -6.58 11.83 -18.36
C PRO A 519 -6.62 10.46 -19.06
N LYS A 520 -6.02 10.32 -20.24
CA LYS A 520 -5.99 9.05 -21.00
C LYS A 520 -5.13 8.01 -20.29
N LEU A 521 -3.96 8.43 -19.80
CA LEU A 521 -3.08 7.55 -19.03
C LEU A 521 -3.70 7.17 -17.68
N LYS A 522 -4.37 8.10 -17.01
CA LYS A 522 -5.14 7.78 -15.79
C LYS A 522 -6.21 6.72 -16.06
N ALA A 523 -7.03 6.90 -17.09
CA ALA A 523 -8.06 5.93 -17.46
C ALA A 523 -7.47 4.55 -17.81
N ALA A 524 -6.29 4.48 -18.42
CA ALA A 524 -5.61 3.21 -18.71
C ALA A 524 -5.12 2.48 -17.43
N LEU A 525 -4.76 3.24 -16.39
CA LEU A 525 -4.33 2.75 -15.08
C LEU A 525 -5.49 2.48 -14.13
N GLU A 526 -6.71 2.92 -14.45
CA GLU A 526 -7.90 2.53 -13.71
C GLU A 526 -8.19 1.03 -13.90
N ASN A 527 -8.80 0.45 -12.88
CA ASN A 527 -9.29 -0.92 -12.91
C ASN A 527 -10.83 -0.87 -12.92
N PRO A 528 -11.49 -1.05 -14.09
CA PRO A 528 -12.95 -0.96 -14.18
C PRO A 528 -13.68 -2.02 -13.35
N ALA A 529 -13.04 -3.18 -13.13
CA ALA A 529 -13.62 -4.28 -12.36
C ALA A 529 -13.54 -4.02 -10.84
N ASN A 530 -12.45 -3.42 -10.38
CA ASN A 530 -12.27 -3.01 -8.99
C ASN A 530 -11.64 -1.60 -8.91
N PRO A 531 -12.45 -0.52 -8.89
CA PRO A 531 -11.94 0.84 -8.81
C PRO A 531 -11.10 1.13 -7.56
N ASN A 532 -11.17 0.27 -6.53
CA ASN A 532 -10.37 0.41 -5.31
C ASN A 532 -8.96 -0.18 -5.45
N GLU A 533 -8.69 -0.96 -6.50
CA GLU A 533 -7.38 -1.55 -6.81
C GLU A 533 -6.92 -1.09 -8.21
N PRO A 534 -6.49 0.17 -8.36
CA PRO A 534 -5.96 0.66 -9.63
C PRO A 534 -4.73 -0.16 -10.06
N LYS A 535 -4.48 -0.22 -11.36
CA LYS A 535 -3.33 -0.94 -11.90
C LYS A 535 -2.03 -0.27 -11.45
N GLY A 536 -1.15 -1.07 -10.87
CA GLY A 536 0.19 -0.66 -10.43
C GLY A 536 1.30 -1.44 -11.13
N LEU A 537 2.56 -1.04 -10.86
CA LEU A 537 3.75 -1.78 -11.27
C LEU A 537 4.10 -2.84 -10.24
N GLY A 538 4.25 -4.08 -10.71
CA GLY A 538 4.53 -5.21 -9.83
C GLY A 538 3.34 -5.57 -8.93
N THR A 539 3.54 -6.60 -8.13
CA THR A 539 2.58 -7.04 -7.09
C THR A 539 3.02 -6.53 -5.73
N ALA A 540 2.10 -6.38 -4.79
CA ALA A 540 2.40 -6.16 -3.37
C ALA A 540 3.50 -7.11 -2.91
N ALA A 541 3.42 -8.38 -3.29
CA ALA A 541 4.42 -9.40 -2.94
C ALA A 541 5.86 -9.10 -3.41
N THR A 542 6.06 -8.27 -4.45
CA THR A 542 7.38 -8.06 -5.09
C THR A 542 7.93 -6.64 -5.03
N ARG A 543 7.09 -5.62 -4.79
CA ARG A 543 7.50 -4.20 -4.82
C ARG A 543 8.63 -3.85 -3.85
N ASP A 544 8.62 -4.43 -2.66
CA ASP A 544 9.68 -4.26 -1.65
C ASP A 544 11.05 -4.79 -2.11
N THR A 545 11.10 -5.63 -3.15
CA THR A 545 12.35 -6.14 -3.73
C THR A 545 12.95 -5.24 -4.80
N ILE A 546 12.18 -4.29 -5.34
CA ILE A 546 12.61 -3.49 -6.51
C ILE A 546 13.69 -2.48 -6.14
N LEU A 547 13.54 -1.75 -5.03
CA LEU A 547 14.57 -0.82 -4.56
C LEU A 547 15.92 -1.51 -4.31
N PRO A 548 16.00 -2.64 -3.56
CA PRO A 548 17.24 -3.42 -3.44
C PRO A 548 17.86 -3.83 -4.78
N LYS A 549 17.04 -4.22 -5.77
CA LYS A 549 17.52 -4.59 -7.12
C LYS A 549 18.11 -3.40 -7.87
N LEU A 550 17.43 -2.25 -7.84
CA LEU A 550 17.91 -1.01 -8.46
C LEU A 550 19.21 -0.54 -7.81
N HIS A 551 19.28 -0.58 -6.48
CA HIS A 551 20.47 -0.20 -5.72
C HIS A 551 21.65 -1.15 -5.99
N LYS A 552 21.41 -2.47 -5.99
CA LYS A 552 22.43 -3.48 -6.34
C LYS A 552 22.96 -3.31 -7.77
N SER A 553 22.11 -2.83 -8.68
CA SER A 553 22.49 -2.53 -10.07
C SER A 553 23.16 -1.16 -10.22
N GLN A 554 23.34 -0.40 -9.12
CA GLN A 554 23.89 0.96 -9.10
C GLN A 554 23.10 1.95 -9.97
N TYR A 555 21.80 1.71 -10.17
CA TYR A 555 20.92 2.62 -10.91
C TYR A 555 20.38 3.75 -10.04
N VAL A 556 20.35 3.56 -8.73
CA VAL A 556 19.88 4.54 -7.75
C VAL A 556 20.78 4.51 -6.53
N GLU A 557 20.93 5.65 -5.89
CA GLU A 557 21.63 5.80 -4.61
C GLU A 557 20.64 6.25 -3.53
N LEU A 558 20.82 5.72 -2.32
CA LEU A 558 20.08 6.18 -1.15
C LEU A 558 20.82 7.33 -0.49
N LEU A 559 20.33 8.55 -0.69
CA LEU A 559 20.83 9.72 0.03
C LEU A 559 20.54 9.55 1.53
N LYS A 560 21.56 9.76 2.38
CA LYS A 560 21.34 9.86 3.83
C LYS A 560 20.47 11.08 4.08
N GLY A 561 19.24 10.86 4.55
CA GLY A 561 18.32 11.95 4.84
C GLY A 561 18.85 12.80 5.99
N ASN A 562 19.32 14.01 5.68
CA ASN A 562 19.23 15.09 6.67
C ASN A 562 17.76 15.47 6.73
N THR A 563 17.06 15.06 7.77
CA THR A 563 15.72 15.56 8.09
C THR A 563 15.72 17.06 8.40
N ARG A 564 16.89 17.70 8.53
CA ARG A 564 17.06 19.16 8.62
C ARG A 564 18.44 19.59 8.13
N SER A 565 18.62 19.83 6.83
CA SER A 565 19.63 20.80 6.39
C SER A 565 19.28 21.29 4.99
N TRP A 566 18.56 22.40 4.95
CA TRP A 566 18.75 23.36 3.89
C TRP A 566 20.07 24.06 4.20
N ASN A 567 21.03 24.00 3.29
CA ASN A 567 21.87 25.16 2.96
C ASN A 567 22.68 24.87 1.70
N SER A 568 22.44 25.76 0.72
CA SER A 568 23.36 26.36 -0.26
C SER A 568 24.49 25.49 -0.82
#